data_AF-A0A355E0V0-F1
#
_entry.id   AF-A0A355E0V0-F1
#
_cell.length_a   1.000
_cell.length_b   1.000
_cell.length_c   1.000
_cell.angle_alpha   90.00
_cell.angle_beta   90.00
_cell.angle_gamma   90.00
#
_symmetry.space_group_name_H-M   'P 1'
#
loop_
_entity.id
_entity.type
_entity.pdbx_description
1 polymer ?
#
loop_
_entity_poly.entity_id
_entity_poly.type
_entity_poly.pdbx_seq_one_letter_code
_entity_poly.pdbx_strand_id
1 'polypeptide(L)'
;MIVIPAPVPTPQAKVFLSPDGSRKVLVSGTENWAYLYDRSFNPAFQPKFLGRDVESVQFETDPAGRLTGIVIILEDGAYNLFDRDGNPESQIVYSPDRTRKLEISGEDRDAYLYDTAQQAAFAPVFLGSFVTSVQFQRDAQGQFVAVTLAEDGSVNIFDRFGSLLETRSTHVTTSNGEEGEVSISSVGAGLTESASFGTLTTGAIVW
;
A
#
# COMPACT_ATOMS: atom_id res chain seq x y z
N MET A 1 16.63 35.89 -36.36
CA MET A 1 16.39 34.43 -36.49
C MET A 1 15.58 34.04 -35.26
N ILE A 2 14.32 33.65 -35.42
CA ILE A 2 13.46 33.24 -34.30
C ILE A 2 13.66 31.73 -34.15
N VAL A 3 14.18 31.29 -33.01
CA VAL A 3 14.28 29.86 -32.67
C VAL A 3 12.93 29.45 -32.11
N ILE A 4 12.19 28.63 -32.84
CA ILE A 4 10.97 27.99 -32.32
C ILE A 4 11.45 26.83 -31.43
N PRO A 5 11.14 26.81 -30.12
CA PRO A 5 11.50 25.68 -29.28
C PRO A 5 10.79 24.42 -29.80
N ALA A 6 11.50 23.30 -29.82
CA ALA A 6 10.92 22.02 -30.18
C ALA A 6 9.74 21.71 -29.23
N PRO A 7 8.63 21.14 -29.73
CA PRO A 7 7.54 20.71 -28.87
C PRO A 7 8.09 19.74 -27.82
N VAL A 8 7.80 20.01 -26.54
CA VAL A 8 8.13 19.12 -25.43
C VAL A 8 7.42 17.78 -25.70
N PRO A 9 8.11 16.64 -25.74
CA PRO A 9 7.46 15.36 -25.91
C PRO A 9 6.46 15.16 -24.77
N THR A 10 5.18 15.06 -25.10
CA THR A 10 4.13 14.70 -24.15
C THR A 10 4.48 13.34 -23.54
N PRO A 11 4.35 13.12 -22.22
CA PRO A 11 4.54 11.80 -21.63
C PRO A 11 3.69 10.78 -22.39
N GLN A 12 4.34 9.75 -22.97
CA GLN A 12 3.61 8.72 -23.71
C GLN A 12 2.73 7.95 -22.74
N ALA A 13 1.45 7.82 -23.07
CA ALA A 13 0.54 7.02 -22.28
C ALA A 13 0.95 5.55 -22.32
N LYS A 14 1.04 4.90 -21.15
CA LYS A 14 1.25 3.46 -21.03
C LYS A 14 -0.12 2.77 -21.03
N VAL A 15 -0.24 1.64 -21.72
CA VAL A 15 -1.46 0.85 -21.78
C VAL A 15 -1.17 -0.56 -21.31
N PHE A 16 -1.94 -1.02 -20.31
CA PHE A 16 -1.88 -2.37 -19.78
C PHE A 16 -3.19 -3.07 -20.09
N LEU A 17 -3.12 -4.30 -20.61
CA LEU A 17 -4.30 -5.08 -21.03
C LEU A 17 -4.47 -6.26 -20.08
N SER A 18 -5.71 -6.49 -19.61
CA SER A 18 -5.97 -7.69 -18.83
C SER A 18 -5.77 -8.95 -19.70
N PRO A 19 -5.30 -10.07 -19.13
CA PRO A 19 -5.06 -11.29 -19.90
C PRO A 19 -6.31 -11.84 -20.60
N ASP A 20 -7.48 -11.69 -19.98
CA ASP A 20 -8.77 -12.08 -20.56
C ASP A 20 -9.33 -11.08 -21.59
N GLY A 21 -8.63 -9.96 -21.81
CA GLY A 21 -9.02 -8.90 -22.74
C GLY A 21 -10.24 -8.08 -22.31
N SER A 22 -10.82 -8.31 -21.13
CA SER A 22 -12.04 -7.64 -20.65
C SER A 22 -11.82 -6.21 -20.16
N ARG A 23 -10.58 -5.88 -19.77
CA ARG A 23 -10.19 -4.58 -19.20
C ARG A 23 -8.91 -4.05 -19.85
N LYS A 24 -8.72 -2.74 -19.72
CA LYS A 24 -7.41 -2.08 -19.88
C LYS A 24 -7.21 -1.02 -18.81
N VAL A 25 -5.98 -0.79 -18.41
CA VAL A 25 -5.57 0.37 -17.63
C VAL A 25 -4.76 1.31 -18.51
N LEU A 26 -5.18 2.57 -18.58
CA LEU A 26 -4.44 3.64 -19.25
C LEU A 26 -3.74 4.46 -18.15
N VAL A 27 -2.42 4.56 -18.24
CA VAL A 27 -1.61 5.44 -17.39
C VAL A 27 -1.12 6.60 -18.24
N SER A 28 -1.45 7.82 -17.86
CA SER A 28 -1.14 9.00 -18.69
C SER A 28 -1.03 10.29 -17.87
N GLY A 29 -0.48 11.32 -18.50
CA GLY A 29 -0.26 12.62 -17.86
C GLY A 29 1.09 12.72 -17.17
N THR A 30 1.36 13.87 -16.56
CA THR A 30 2.62 14.15 -15.85
C THR A 30 2.69 13.49 -14.47
N GLU A 31 1.53 13.18 -13.89
CA GLU A 31 1.38 12.53 -12.58
C GLU A 31 1.02 11.05 -12.71
N ASN A 32 1.23 10.45 -13.89
CA ASN A 32 0.96 9.03 -14.17
C ASN A 32 -0.41 8.54 -13.63
N TRP A 33 -1.49 9.26 -13.96
CA TRP A 33 -2.83 8.90 -13.54
C TRP A 33 -3.29 7.62 -14.24
N ALA A 34 -3.76 6.65 -13.46
CA ALA A 34 -4.28 5.38 -13.95
C ALA A 34 -5.81 5.38 -13.98
N TYR A 35 -6.37 4.98 -15.11
CA TYR A 35 -7.80 4.77 -15.29
C TYR A 35 -8.10 3.39 -15.86
N LEU A 36 -9.05 2.69 -15.24
CA LEU A 36 -9.62 1.43 -15.71
C LEU A 36 -10.68 1.69 -16.78
N TYR A 37 -10.64 0.94 -17.87
CA TYR A 37 -11.66 0.93 -18.90
C TYR A 37 -12.13 -0.49 -19.18
N ASP A 38 -13.43 -0.62 -19.47
CA ASP A 38 -14.00 -1.81 -20.07
C ASP A 38 -13.65 -1.89 -21.57
N ARG A 39 -13.26 -3.08 -22.03
CA ARG A 39 -12.94 -3.34 -23.44
C ARG A 39 -14.04 -4.05 -24.21
N SER A 40 -15.09 -4.47 -23.53
CA SER A 40 -16.28 -5.06 -24.15
C SER A 40 -17.21 -4.02 -24.78
N PHE A 41 -16.82 -2.73 -24.74
CA PHE A 41 -17.63 -1.59 -25.17
C PHE A 41 -18.97 -1.52 -24.42
N ASN A 42 -19.00 -1.96 -23.16
CA ASN A 42 -20.18 -1.81 -22.32
C ASN A 42 -20.43 -0.30 -22.07
N PRO A 43 -21.50 0.30 -22.63
CA PRO A 43 -21.75 1.73 -22.53
C PRO A 43 -22.09 2.17 -21.10
N ALA A 44 -22.42 1.24 -20.20
CA ALA A 44 -22.69 1.53 -18.79
C ALA A 44 -21.40 1.58 -17.94
N PHE A 45 -20.27 1.10 -18.45
CA PHE A 45 -19.02 1.13 -17.70
C PHE A 45 -18.37 2.51 -17.84
N GLN A 46 -18.37 3.29 -16.76
CA GLN A 46 -17.61 4.53 -16.70
C GLN A 46 -16.16 4.24 -16.33
N PRO A 47 -15.18 4.92 -16.95
CA PRO A 47 -13.79 4.77 -16.55
C PRO A 47 -13.62 5.05 -15.06
N LYS A 48 -12.89 4.16 -14.37
CA LYS A 48 -12.63 4.33 -12.94
C LYS A 48 -11.20 4.78 -12.71
N PHE A 49 -11.04 5.78 -11.86
CA PHE A 49 -9.72 6.17 -11.39
C PHE A 49 -9.17 5.06 -10.48
N LEU A 50 -7.89 4.71 -10.66
CA LEU A 50 -7.20 3.69 -9.88
C LEU A 50 -6.00 4.25 -9.09
N GLY A 51 -5.63 5.50 -9.31
CA GLY A 51 -4.52 6.13 -8.58
C GLY A 51 -3.66 7.06 -9.44
N ARG A 52 -2.76 7.76 -8.77
CA ARG A 52 -1.70 8.62 -9.32
C ARG A 52 -0.33 8.01 -9.09
N ASP A 53 0.71 8.57 -9.68
CA ASP A 53 2.11 8.16 -9.51
C ASP A 53 2.32 6.68 -9.83
N VAL A 54 1.57 6.18 -10.83
CA VAL A 54 1.57 4.76 -11.20
C VAL A 54 2.78 4.41 -12.06
N GLU A 55 3.65 3.56 -11.53
CA GLU A 55 4.79 3.03 -12.27
C GLU A 55 4.36 1.87 -13.18
N SER A 56 3.61 0.90 -12.63
CA SER A 56 3.21 -0.32 -13.34
C SER A 56 1.86 -0.89 -12.88
N VAL A 57 1.31 -1.79 -13.70
CA VAL A 57 0.03 -2.48 -13.45
C VAL A 57 0.24 -3.97 -13.60
N GLN A 58 -0.20 -4.74 -12.62
CA GLN A 58 -0.27 -6.21 -12.69
C GLN A 58 -1.73 -6.65 -12.61
N PHE A 59 -2.09 -7.65 -13.41
CA PHE A 59 -3.41 -8.23 -13.38
C PHE A 59 -3.35 -9.60 -12.72
N GLU A 60 -4.28 -9.86 -11.82
CA GLU A 60 -4.46 -11.16 -11.20
C GLU A 60 -5.54 -11.93 -11.93
N THR A 61 -5.33 -13.23 -12.13
CA THR A 61 -6.29 -14.10 -12.81
C THR A 61 -6.49 -15.39 -12.04
N ASP A 62 -7.68 -15.96 -12.16
CA ASP A 62 -7.95 -17.32 -11.70
C ASP A 62 -7.26 -18.38 -12.60
N PRO A 63 -7.26 -19.67 -12.23
CA PRO A 63 -6.67 -20.74 -13.05
C PRO A 63 -7.27 -20.90 -14.45
N ALA A 64 -8.44 -20.32 -14.72
CA ALA A 64 -9.06 -20.29 -16.04
C ALA A 64 -8.67 -19.05 -16.86
N GLY A 65 -7.79 -18.18 -16.32
CA GLY A 65 -7.30 -16.97 -16.96
C GLY A 65 -8.26 -15.78 -16.87
N ARG A 66 -9.33 -15.87 -16.07
CA ARG A 66 -10.31 -14.78 -15.91
C ARG A 66 -9.76 -13.75 -14.93
N LEU A 67 -9.92 -12.46 -15.24
CA LEU A 67 -9.49 -11.37 -14.38
C LEU A 67 -10.22 -11.43 -13.03
N THR A 68 -9.44 -11.44 -11.95
CA THR A 68 -9.94 -11.41 -10.56
C THR A 68 -9.57 -10.13 -9.85
N GLY A 69 -8.38 -9.59 -10.10
CA GLY A 69 -7.87 -8.41 -9.40
C GLY A 69 -6.90 -7.58 -10.24
N ILE A 70 -6.65 -6.37 -9.78
CA ILE A 70 -5.77 -5.38 -10.39
C ILE A 70 -4.86 -4.85 -9.30
N VAL A 71 -3.55 -4.98 -9.48
CA VAL A 71 -2.54 -4.40 -8.61
C VAL A 71 -1.92 -3.20 -9.32
N ILE A 72 -2.00 -2.04 -8.71
CA ILE A 72 -1.34 -0.82 -9.14
C ILE A 72 -0.08 -0.65 -8.29
N ILE A 73 1.09 -0.56 -8.93
CA ILE A 73 2.37 -0.33 -8.26
C ILE A 73 2.77 1.12 -8.52
N LEU A 74 3.07 1.85 -7.45
CA LEU A 74 3.39 3.26 -7.43
C LEU A 74 4.90 3.49 -7.53
N GLU A 75 5.32 4.70 -7.89
CA GLU A 75 6.74 5.07 -8.07
C GLU A 75 7.60 4.94 -6.79
N ASP A 76 6.99 4.98 -5.61
CA ASP A 76 7.63 4.77 -4.31
C ASP A 76 7.76 3.28 -3.93
N GLY A 77 7.23 2.38 -4.77
CA GLY A 77 7.16 0.94 -4.53
C GLY A 77 5.95 0.48 -3.72
N ALA A 78 5.09 1.40 -3.26
CA ALA A 78 3.80 1.03 -2.68
C ALA A 78 2.88 0.42 -3.75
N TYR A 79 1.79 -0.22 -3.29
CA TYR A 79 0.81 -0.79 -4.19
C TYR A 79 -0.62 -0.65 -3.66
N ASN A 80 -1.57 -0.54 -4.59
CA ASN A 80 -3.01 -0.55 -4.35
C ASN A 80 -3.63 -1.79 -5.00
N LEU A 81 -4.58 -2.42 -4.30
CA LEU A 81 -5.32 -3.58 -4.78
C LEU A 81 -6.74 -3.16 -5.15
N PHE A 82 -7.22 -3.67 -6.27
CA PHE A 82 -8.59 -3.47 -6.73
C PHE A 82 -9.17 -4.78 -7.22
N ASP A 83 -10.49 -4.92 -7.10
CA ASP A 83 -11.20 -6.01 -7.76
C ASP A 83 -11.16 -5.82 -9.30
N ARG A 84 -11.61 -6.84 -10.03
CA ARG A 84 -11.71 -6.79 -11.51
C ARG A 84 -12.54 -5.62 -12.07
N ASP A 85 -13.36 -5.00 -11.25
CA ASP A 85 -14.25 -3.91 -11.61
C ASP A 85 -13.69 -2.55 -11.18
N GLY A 86 -12.47 -2.51 -10.63
CA GLY A 86 -11.75 -1.30 -10.22
C GLY A 86 -12.25 -0.71 -8.90
N ASN A 87 -12.90 -1.49 -8.06
CA ASN A 87 -13.20 -1.07 -6.69
C ASN A 87 -12.01 -1.43 -5.79
N PRO A 88 -11.57 -0.55 -4.88
CA PRO A 88 -10.48 -0.86 -3.96
C PRO A 88 -10.78 -2.13 -3.16
N GLU A 89 -9.83 -3.05 -3.10
CA GLU A 89 -9.91 -4.18 -2.17
C GLU A 89 -9.43 -3.73 -0.80
N SER A 90 -10.30 -3.88 0.20
CA SER A 90 -9.90 -3.68 1.59
C SER A 90 -8.91 -4.77 2.01
N GLN A 91 -7.76 -4.37 2.57
CA GLN A 91 -6.90 -5.33 3.26
C GLN A 91 -7.44 -5.55 4.68
N ILE A 92 -8.02 -6.72 4.94
CA ILE A 92 -8.61 -7.05 6.25
C ILE A 92 -7.75 -8.08 6.98
N VAL A 93 -7.31 -7.76 8.19
CA VAL A 93 -6.59 -8.67 9.08
C VAL A 93 -7.38 -8.85 10.36
N TYR A 94 -7.70 -10.08 10.74
CA TYR A 94 -8.40 -10.37 12.00
C TYR A 94 -7.40 -10.63 13.12
N SER A 95 -7.75 -10.22 14.34
CA SER A 95 -7.01 -10.67 15.52
C SER A 95 -7.13 -12.18 15.67
N PRO A 96 -6.16 -12.87 16.27
CA PRO A 96 -6.23 -14.31 16.48
C PRO A 96 -7.45 -14.80 17.26
N ASP A 97 -7.96 -13.98 18.19
CA ASP A 97 -9.20 -14.27 18.93
C ASP A 97 -10.48 -13.86 18.18
N ARG A 98 -10.34 -13.29 16.99
CA ARG A 98 -11.40 -12.76 16.11
C ARG A 98 -12.28 -11.69 16.75
N THR A 99 -11.87 -11.08 17.85
CA THR A 99 -12.62 -9.99 18.49
C THR A 99 -12.34 -8.63 17.86
N ARG A 100 -11.32 -8.54 17.00
CA ARG A 100 -10.93 -7.31 16.30
C ARG A 100 -10.61 -7.60 14.84
N LYS A 101 -10.72 -6.56 14.02
CA LYS A 101 -10.13 -6.53 12.67
C LYS A 101 -9.44 -5.20 12.41
N LEU A 102 -8.37 -5.25 11.63
CA LEU A 102 -7.74 -4.10 10.98
C LEU A 102 -8.19 -4.08 9.53
N GLU A 103 -8.46 -2.90 9.01
CA GLU A 103 -8.84 -2.69 7.63
C GLU A 103 -8.04 -1.52 7.07
N ILE A 104 -7.37 -1.72 5.93
CA ILE A 104 -6.89 -0.63 5.08
C ILE A 104 -7.87 -0.50 3.94
N SER A 105 -8.36 0.72 3.69
CA SER A 105 -9.33 0.98 2.63
C SER A 105 -9.18 2.38 2.04
N GLY A 106 -9.76 2.58 0.85
CA GLY A 106 -9.77 3.88 0.17
C GLY A 106 -8.45 4.22 -0.54
N GLU A 107 -8.47 5.33 -1.26
CA GLU A 107 -7.33 5.80 -2.07
C GLU A 107 -6.16 6.25 -1.21
N ASP A 108 -6.44 6.93 -0.09
CA ASP A 108 -5.43 7.37 0.88
C ASP A 108 -4.96 6.23 1.79
N ARG A 109 -5.42 5.00 1.58
CA ARG A 109 -5.06 3.81 2.37
C ARG A 109 -5.24 4.05 3.87
N ASP A 110 -6.42 4.53 4.23
CA ASP A 110 -6.76 4.77 5.63
C ASP A 110 -6.89 3.44 6.37
N ALA A 111 -6.16 3.32 7.47
CA ALA A 111 -6.22 2.18 8.36
C ALA A 111 -7.20 2.43 9.50
N TYR A 112 -8.03 1.43 9.78
CA TYR A 112 -9.01 1.45 10.87
C TYR A 112 -8.95 0.16 11.70
N LEU A 113 -9.16 0.31 13.01
CA LEU A 113 -9.41 -0.79 13.95
C LEU A 113 -10.91 -0.89 14.23
N TYR A 114 -11.45 -2.10 14.15
CA TYR A 114 -12.84 -2.40 14.46
C TYR A 114 -12.95 -3.42 15.60
N ASP A 115 -13.99 -3.28 16.41
CA ASP A 115 -14.55 -4.37 17.19
C ASP A 115 -15.49 -5.19 16.30
N THR A 116 -15.31 -6.52 16.29
CA THR A 116 -16.11 -7.44 15.46
C THR A 116 -17.34 -8.00 16.19
N ALA A 117 -17.51 -7.68 17.47
CA ALA A 117 -18.70 -8.08 18.22
C ALA A 117 -19.98 -7.49 17.60
N GLN A 118 -21.09 -8.24 17.67
CA GLN A 118 -22.41 -7.75 17.21
C GLN A 118 -22.79 -6.43 17.89
N GLN A 119 -22.42 -6.27 19.16
CA GLN A 119 -22.45 -5.01 19.87
C GLN A 119 -21.01 -4.58 20.12
N ALA A 120 -20.48 -3.77 19.21
CA ALA A 120 -19.12 -3.25 19.29
C ALA A 120 -18.89 -2.50 20.61
N ALA A 121 -17.79 -2.78 21.29
CA ALA A 121 -17.42 -2.06 22.51
C ALA A 121 -16.93 -0.63 22.21
N PHE A 122 -16.53 -0.36 20.97
CA PHE A 122 -16.10 0.96 20.49
C PHE A 122 -16.44 1.15 19.01
N ALA A 123 -16.58 2.41 18.59
CA ALA A 123 -16.72 2.78 17.18
C ALA A 123 -15.38 2.62 16.43
N PRO A 124 -15.37 2.38 15.11
CA PRO A 124 -14.14 2.22 14.34
C PRO A 124 -13.12 3.33 14.64
N VAL A 125 -11.89 2.94 14.92
CA VAL A 125 -10.81 3.87 15.30
C VAL A 125 -9.86 4.04 14.15
N PHE A 126 -9.69 5.27 13.70
CA PHE A 126 -8.72 5.64 12.67
C PHE A 126 -7.29 5.52 13.22
N LEU A 127 -6.44 4.81 12.50
CA LEU A 127 -5.05 4.52 12.88
C LEU A 127 -4.03 5.30 12.05
N GLY A 128 -4.43 5.87 10.91
CA GLY A 128 -3.56 6.66 10.04
C GLY A 128 -3.92 6.53 8.56
N SER A 129 -3.38 7.45 7.77
CA SER A 129 -3.43 7.42 6.29
C SER A 129 -2.08 6.98 5.73
N PHE A 130 -2.06 6.67 4.44
CA PHE A 130 -0.90 6.18 3.71
C PHE A 130 -0.32 4.92 4.36
N VAL A 131 -1.19 4.08 4.93
CA VAL A 131 -0.79 2.85 5.60
C VAL A 131 -0.59 1.76 4.56
N THR A 132 0.64 1.27 4.48
CA THR A 132 1.03 0.24 3.52
C THR A 132 0.75 -1.18 4.02
N SER A 133 0.69 -1.36 5.34
CA SER A 133 0.43 -2.65 5.97
C SER A 133 -0.14 -2.51 7.38
N VAL A 134 -0.98 -3.47 7.76
CA VAL A 134 -1.55 -3.62 9.11
C VAL A 134 -1.35 -5.05 9.61
N GLN A 135 -1.09 -5.22 10.90
CA GLN A 135 -1.02 -6.52 11.54
C GLN A 135 -1.40 -6.47 13.02
N PHE A 136 -1.84 -7.61 13.55
CA PHE A 136 -1.92 -7.82 15.00
C PHE A 136 -0.65 -8.48 15.51
N GLN A 137 -0.13 -7.98 16.62
CA GLN A 137 0.94 -8.60 17.40
C GLN A 137 0.49 -8.80 18.85
N ARG A 138 1.33 -9.44 19.66
CA ARG A 138 1.16 -9.47 21.11
C ARG A 138 2.23 -8.61 21.79
N ASP A 139 1.84 -7.84 22.79
CA ASP A 139 2.78 -7.15 23.67
C ASP A 139 3.45 -8.13 24.66
N ALA A 140 4.35 -7.61 25.50
CA ALA A 140 5.07 -8.40 26.51
C ALA A 140 4.13 -9.03 27.56
N GLN A 141 2.91 -8.54 27.70
CA GLN A 141 1.87 -9.04 28.59
C GLN A 141 0.90 -9.99 27.88
N GLY A 142 1.17 -10.31 26.60
CA GLY A 142 0.37 -11.19 25.77
C GLY A 142 -0.92 -10.56 25.24
N GLN A 143 -1.17 -9.27 25.46
CA GLN A 143 -2.34 -8.57 24.92
C GLN A 143 -2.13 -8.24 23.45
N PHE A 144 -3.22 -8.20 22.69
CA PHE A 144 -3.14 -7.81 21.28
C PHE A 144 -2.87 -6.32 21.13
N VAL A 145 -1.93 -5.99 20.26
CA VAL A 145 -1.66 -4.64 19.77
C VAL A 145 -1.84 -4.60 18.27
N ALA A 146 -2.31 -3.47 17.76
CA ALA A 146 -2.34 -3.21 16.32
C ALA A 146 -1.05 -2.52 15.91
N VAL A 147 -0.50 -2.91 14.77
CA VAL A 147 0.71 -2.30 14.20
C VAL A 147 0.41 -1.86 12.78
N THR A 148 0.73 -0.60 12.47
CA THR A 148 0.67 -0.06 11.10
C THR A 148 2.08 0.21 10.60
N LEU A 149 2.33 -0.03 9.33
CA LEU A 149 3.49 0.50 8.59
C LEU A 149 2.97 1.54 7.59
N ALA A 150 3.48 2.76 7.66
CA ALA A 150 3.15 3.84 6.74
C ALA A 150 4.17 3.94 5.59
N GLU A 151 3.80 4.65 4.53
CA GLU A 151 4.61 4.89 3.33
C GLU A 151 5.94 5.58 3.64
N ASP A 152 5.96 6.49 4.63
CA ASP A 152 7.16 7.18 5.12
C ASP A 152 8.10 6.27 5.94
N GLY A 153 7.79 4.98 6.06
CA GLY A 153 8.52 4.01 6.87
C GLY A 153 8.22 4.09 8.37
N SER A 154 7.29 4.95 8.80
CA SER A 154 6.87 5.02 10.20
C SER A 154 6.07 3.77 10.58
N VAL A 155 6.45 3.17 11.71
CA VAL A 155 5.73 2.07 12.35
C VAL A 155 5.02 2.60 13.57
N ASN A 156 3.70 2.54 13.58
CA ASN A 156 2.89 2.93 14.74
C ASN A 156 2.32 1.70 15.41
N ILE A 157 2.35 1.68 16.74
CA ILE A 157 1.83 0.60 17.59
C ILE A 157 0.69 1.17 18.41
N PHE A 158 -0.45 0.51 18.38
CA PHE A 158 -1.67 0.91 19.08
C PHE A 158 -2.12 -0.18 20.04
N ASP A 159 -2.75 0.22 21.14
CA ASP A 159 -3.41 -0.72 22.03
C ASP A 159 -4.63 -1.38 21.35
N ARG A 160 -5.25 -2.32 22.07
CA ARG A 160 -6.43 -3.06 21.60
C ARG A 160 -7.71 -2.21 21.40
N PHE A 161 -7.67 -0.94 21.77
CA PHE A 161 -8.74 0.05 21.62
C PHE A 161 -8.37 1.15 20.62
N GLY A 162 -7.18 1.07 19.99
CA GLY A 162 -6.72 2.02 18.97
C GLY A 162 -6.01 3.25 19.53
N SER A 163 -5.64 3.27 20.81
CA SER A 163 -4.81 4.36 21.35
C SER A 163 -3.35 4.16 20.93
N LEU A 164 -2.70 5.20 20.40
CA LEU A 164 -1.29 5.15 20.04
C LEU A 164 -0.43 4.92 21.29
N LEU A 165 0.40 3.87 21.26
CA LEU A 165 1.38 3.54 22.29
C LEU A 165 2.77 4.02 21.92
N GLU A 166 3.17 3.81 20.66
CA GLU A 166 4.54 4.10 20.19
C GLU A 166 4.56 4.40 18.69
N THR A 167 5.43 5.31 18.28
CA THR A 167 5.82 5.51 16.87
C THR A 167 7.32 5.26 16.75
N ARG A 168 7.71 4.42 15.79
CA ARG A 168 9.10 4.16 15.42
C ARG A 168 9.30 4.60 13.98
N SER A 169 10.19 5.55 13.73
CA SER A 169 10.57 5.93 12.37
C SER A 169 11.89 5.26 12.01
N THR A 170 11.95 4.61 10.86
CA THR A 170 13.23 4.17 10.28
C THR A 170 13.94 5.38 9.66
N HIS A 171 14.55 6.22 10.49
CA HIS A 171 15.38 7.29 9.97
C HIS A 171 16.73 6.70 9.53
N VAL A 172 16.89 6.43 8.22
CA VAL A 172 18.20 6.11 7.65
C VAL A 172 19.00 7.41 7.64
N THR A 173 19.83 7.61 8.66
CA THR A 173 20.84 8.68 8.62
C THR A 173 22.04 8.13 7.87
N THR A 174 22.17 8.46 6.59
CA THR A 174 23.44 8.28 5.88
C THR A 174 24.39 9.35 6.41
N SER A 175 25.15 9.02 7.45
CA SER A 175 26.36 9.79 7.74
C SER A 175 27.34 9.50 6.60
N ASN A 176 27.63 10.52 5.78
CA ASN A 176 28.76 10.51 4.86
C ASN A 176 30.05 10.42 5.70
N GLY A 177 30.45 9.20 6.02
CA GLY A 177 31.69 8.86 6.72
C GLY A 177 32.27 7.62 6.05
N GLU A 178 33.51 7.76 5.61
CA GLU A 178 34.29 6.78 4.87
C GLU A 178 34.17 5.36 5.43
N GLU A 179 33.95 4.39 4.52
CA GLU A 179 34.00 2.93 4.71
C GLU A 179 33.98 2.42 6.16
N GLY A 180 32.79 2.19 6.72
CA GLY A 180 32.71 1.55 8.03
C GLY A 180 31.30 1.55 8.62
N GLU A 181 30.82 0.33 8.92
CA GLU A 181 29.69 0.00 9.80
C GLU A 181 28.38 0.81 9.68
N VAL A 182 27.37 0.16 9.12
CA VAL A 182 25.96 0.57 9.28
C VAL A 182 25.55 0.30 10.73
N SER A 183 25.60 1.34 11.56
CA SER A 183 25.07 1.30 12.92
C SER A 183 23.55 1.49 12.88
N ILE A 184 22.80 0.41 13.00
CA ILE A 184 21.35 0.46 13.24
C ILE A 184 21.14 0.73 14.73
N SER A 185 20.98 1.99 15.14
CA SER A 185 20.59 2.29 16.52
C SER A 185 19.07 2.13 16.63
N SER A 186 18.62 0.95 17.09
CA SER A 186 17.26 0.79 17.60
C SER A 186 17.16 1.55 18.93
N VAL A 187 16.52 2.72 18.90
CA VAL A 187 16.09 3.40 20.14
C VAL A 187 14.64 2.99 20.37
N GLY A 188 14.42 2.04 21.27
CA GLY A 188 13.08 1.57 21.64
C GLY A 188 13.17 0.34 22.53
N ALA A 189 13.16 0.56 23.85
CA ALA A 189 13.22 -0.50 24.84
C ALA A 189 11.94 -1.35 24.80
N GLY A 190 12.10 -2.68 24.69
CA GLY A 190 11.14 -3.64 25.23
C GLY A 190 10.00 -4.10 24.30
N LEU A 191 10.31 -4.65 23.13
CA LEU A 191 9.53 -5.75 22.54
C LEU A 191 10.52 -6.83 22.12
N THR A 192 10.46 -8.00 22.74
CA THR A 192 11.45 -9.10 22.58
C THR A 192 11.36 -9.84 21.24
N GLU A 193 10.59 -9.33 20.29
CA GLU A 193 10.58 -9.82 18.92
C GLU A 193 10.73 -8.62 18.00
N SER A 194 11.87 -8.55 17.31
CA SER A 194 12.05 -7.65 16.17
C SER A 194 10.88 -7.87 15.23
N ALA A 195 10.09 -6.83 14.96
CA ALA A 195 9.09 -6.87 13.91
C ALA A 195 9.83 -7.10 12.58
N SER A 196 9.95 -8.37 12.20
CA SER A 196 10.42 -8.81 10.89
C SER A 196 9.31 -8.49 9.90
N PHE A 197 9.22 -7.25 9.48
CA PHE A 197 8.71 -6.96 8.15
C PHE A 197 9.72 -7.62 7.19
N GLY A 198 9.26 -8.51 6.31
CA GLY A 198 10.13 -9.39 5.53
C GLY A 198 11.35 -8.68 4.93
N THR A 199 12.45 -9.41 4.78
CA THR A 199 13.74 -8.91 4.31
C THR A 199 13.58 -8.14 2.99
N LEU A 200 13.83 -6.82 3.01
CA LEU A 200 14.12 -6.07 1.78
C LEU A 200 15.47 -6.57 1.27
N THR A 201 15.43 -7.47 0.29
CA THR A 201 16.62 -7.84 -0.45
C THR A 201 16.90 -6.70 -1.41
N THR A 202 17.72 -5.74 -1.00
CA THR A 202 18.26 -4.75 -1.93
C THR A 202 19.18 -5.49 -2.89
N GLY A 203 18.65 -5.85 -4.07
CA GLY A 203 19.45 -6.38 -5.15
C GLY A 203 20.50 -5.33 -5.52
N ALA A 204 21.77 -5.64 -5.32
CA ALA A 204 22.88 -4.82 -5.78
C ALA A 204 22.78 -4.66 -7.31
N ILE A 205 22.60 -3.42 -7.76
CA ILE A 205 22.84 -3.06 -9.16
C ILE A 205 24.35 -2.86 -9.27
N VAL A 206 25.04 -3.86 -9.83
CA VAL A 206 26.41 -3.70 -10.32
C VAL A 206 26.29 -3.22 -11.76
N TRP A 207 26.86 -2.04 -12.04
CA TRP A 207 27.05 -1.52 -13.39
C TRP A 207 28.02 -2.39 -14.20
#